data_AF-A0A1Y4VDD9-F1
#
_entry.id   AF-A0A1Y4VDD9-F1
#
_cell.length_a   1.000
_cell.length_b   1.000
_cell.length_c   1.000
_cell.angle_alpha   90.00
_cell.angle_beta   90.00
_cell.angle_gamma   90.00
#
_symmetry.space_group_name_H-M   'P 1'
#
loop_
_entity.id
_entity.type
_entity.pdbx_description
1 polymer ?
#
loop_
_entity_poly.entity_id
_entity_poly.type
_entity_poly.pdbx_seq_one_letter_code
_entity_poly.pdbx_strand_id
1 'polypeptide(L)'
;MSRELIIILGLSFGFALFLTMFIFWVQQMRDAVPGYKRPLPAVRYHQETVQCLQSAYRAAGTIEGMLLLASRKCRQKKARKRFRAAGSYLKGSRYRDYETALYLFASDGSPDCKKLFTYIIELEVQKKRGLPMKKE
;
A
#
# COMPACT_ATOMS: atom_id res chain seq x y z
N MET A 1 -10.91 -11.10 54.27
CA MET A 1 -10.84 -10.99 52.80
C MET A 1 -10.36 -12.33 52.27
N SER A 2 -11.24 -13.07 51.61
CA SER A 2 -11.10 -14.50 51.32
C SER A 2 -10.01 -14.78 50.28
N ARG A 3 -9.19 -15.82 50.49
CA ARG A 3 -8.13 -16.29 49.55
C ARG A 3 -8.63 -16.45 48.12
N GLU A 4 -9.90 -16.80 47.96
CA GLU A 4 -10.64 -16.85 46.70
C GLU A 4 -10.55 -15.54 45.89
N LEU A 5 -10.71 -14.37 46.53
CA LEU A 5 -10.64 -13.07 45.84
C LEU A 5 -9.23 -12.78 45.31
N ILE A 6 -8.19 -13.18 46.04
CA ILE A 6 -6.79 -12.99 45.63
C ILE A 6 -6.47 -13.90 44.44
N ILE A 7 -6.97 -15.14 44.45
CA ILE A 7 -6.81 -16.10 43.35
C ILE A 7 -7.53 -15.61 42.09
N ILE A 8 -8.77 -15.12 42.22
CA ILE A 8 -9.55 -14.58 41.10
C ILE A 8 -8.90 -13.31 40.52
N LEU A 9 -8.38 -12.42 41.37
CA LEU A 9 -7.65 -11.23 40.93
C LEU A 9 -6.35 -11.60 40.21
N GLY A 10 -5.58 -12.57 40.71
CA GLY A 10 -4.36 -13.05 40.06
C GLY A 10 -4.61 -13.73 38.71
N LEU A 11 -5.66 -14.57 38.63
CA LEU A 11 -6.07 -15.23 37.39
C LEU A 11 -6.56 -14.22 36.34
N SER A 12 -7.36 -13.23 36.74
CA SER A 12 -7.86 -12.22 35.80
C SER A 12 -6.73 -11.32 35.26
N PHE A 13 -5.77 -10.97 36.12
CA PHE A 13 -4.59 -10.18 35.70
C PHE A 13 -3.66 -10.98 34.79
N GLY A 14 -3.39 -12.25 35.11
CA GLY A 14 -2.60 -13.14 34.25
C GLY A 14 -3.24 -13.37 32.89
N PHE A 15 -4.57 -13.53 32.84
CA PHE A 15 -5.32 -13.66 31.60
C PHE A 15 -5.28 -12.39 30.75
N ALA A 16 -5.38 -11.21 31.37
CA ALA A 16 -5.27 -9.93 30.66
C ALA A 16 -3.87 -9.73 30.04
N LEU A 17 -2.80 -10.06 30.77
CA LEU A 17 -1.43 -10.01 30.25
C LEU A 17 -1.21 -11.01 29.10
N PHE A 18 -1.75 -12.22 29.23
CA PHE A 18 -1.68 -13.21 28.16
C PHE A 18 -2.41 -12.72 26.90
N LEU A 19 -3.61 -12.14 27.05
CA LEU A 19 -4.36 -11.58 25.91
C LEU A 19 -3.60 -10.46 25.20
N THR A 20 -2.97 -9.53 25.94
CA THR A 20 -2.21 -8.43 25.31
C THR A 20 -0.98 -8.95 24.58
N MET A 21 -0.22 -9.88 25.18
CA MET A 21 0.89 -10.54 24.49
C MET A 21 0.43 -11.33 23.27
N PHE A 22 -0.69 -12.03 23.35
CA PHE A 22 -1.25 -12.80 22.24
C PHE A 22 -1.69 -11.88 21.09
N ILE A 23 -2.38 -10.77 21.39
CA ILE A 23 -2.77 -9.77 20.40
C ILE A 23 -1.52 -9.16 19.74
N PHE A 24 -0.50 -8.83 20.52
CA PHE A 24 0.76 -8.28 20.00
C PHE A 24 1.48 -9.29 19.10
N TRP A 25 1.57 -10.56 19.50
CA TRP A 25 2.18 -11.63 18.70
C TRP A 25 1.43 -11.83 17.38
N VAL A 26 0.09 -11.84 17.42
CA VAL A 26 -0.74 -11.93 16.21
C VAL A 26 -0.55 -10.70 15.31
N GLN A 27 -0.39 -9.50 15.87
CA GLN A 27 -0.09 -8.29 15.09
C GLN A 27 1.29 -8.40 14.41
N GLN A 28 2.32 -8.82 15.14
CA GLN A 28 3.67 -9.01 14.61
C GLN A 28 3.70 -10.03 13.46
N MET A 29 2.98 -11.14 13.60
CA MET A 29 2.84 -12.15 12.54
C MET A 29 2.14 -11.59 11.29
N ARG A 30 1.12 -10.73 11.47
CA ARG A 30 0.46 -10.06 10.32
C ARG A 30 1.40 -9.07 9.64
N ASP A 31 2.20 -8.33 10.39
CA ASP A 31 3.12 -7.31 9.87
C ASP A 31 4.36 -7.90 9.21
N ALA A 32 4.73 -9.14 9.54
CA ALA A 32 5.78 -9.88 8.85
C ALA A 32 5.45 -10.15 7.37
N VAL A 33 4.16 -10.20 7.00
CA VAL A 33 3.75 -10.42 5.60
C VAL A 33 3.72 -9.08 4.84
N PRO A 34 4.59 -8.89 3.82
CA PRO A 34 4.61 -7.69 3.02
C PRO A 34 3.25 -7.40 2.39
N GLY A 35 2.89 -6.12 2.29
CA GLY A 35 1.58 -5.70 1.78
C GLY A 35 1.27 -6.22 0.37
N TYR A 36 2.29 -6.42 -0.47
CA TYR A 36 2.15 -6.97 -1.82
C TYR A 36 1.85 -8.47 -1.87
N LYS A 37 2.10 -9.22 -0.79
CA LYS A 37 1.74 -10.65 -0.71
C LYS A 37 0.31 -10.88 -0.21
N ARG A 38 -0.38 -9.81 0.20
CA ARG A 38 -1.74 -9.88 0.73
C ARG A 38 -2.75 -9.89 -0.43
N PRO A 39 -3.92 -10.52 -0.25
CA PRO A 39 -4.96 -10.53 -1.27
C PRO A 39 -5.44 -9.10 -1.58
N LEU A 40 -5.47 -8.76 -2.85
CA LEU A 40 -5.87 -7.44 -3.32
C LEU A 40 -7.37 -7.40 -3.60
N PRO A 41 -8.07 -6.32 -3.20
CA PRO A 41 -9.49 -6.20 -3.48
C PRO A 41 -9.73 -5.95 -4.97
N ALA A 42 -10.65 -6.67 -5.60
CA ALA A 42 -11.16 -6.31 -6.92
C ALA A 42 -11.87 -4.96 -6.86
N VAL A 43 -11.43 -4.01 -7.69
CA VAL A 43 -11.99 -2.66 -7.81
C VAL A 43 -11.77 -2.14 -9.22
N ARG A 44 -12.73 -1.36 -9.71
CA ARG A 44 -12.64 -0.49 -10.89
C ARG A 44 -12.48 0.96 -10.42
N TYR A 45 -11.55 1.70 -11.01
CA TYR A 45 -11.28 3.07 -10.61
C TYR A 45 -12.28 4.02 -11.26
N HIS A 46 -12.74 4.98 -10.46
CA HIS A 46 -13.46 6.12 -10.98
C HIS A 46 -12.48 7.10 -11.62
N GLN A 47 -12.97 7.94 -12.53
CA GLN A 47 -12.19 9.00 -13.18
C GLN A 47 -11.38 9.84 -12.16
N GLU A 48 -12.01 10.18 -11.02
CA GLU A 48 -11.39 10.92 -9.92
C GLU A 48 -10.16 10.22 -9.34
N THR A 49 -10.14 8.88 -9.31
CA THR A 49 -9.01 8.10 -8.78
C THR A 49 -7.82 8.13 -9.75
N VAL A 50 -8.10 8.08 -11.05
CA VAL A 50 -7.08 8.20 -12.11
C VAL A 50 -6.48 9.61 -12.10
N GLN A 51 -7.33 10.65 -11.98
CA GLN A 51 -6.88 12.04 -11.84
C GLN A 51 -6.09 12.26 -10.53
N CYS A 52 -6.49 11.59 -9.44
CA CYS A 52 -5.74 11.62 -8.18
C CYS A 52 -4.34 11.01 -8.34
N LEU A 53 -4.19 9.91 -9.11
CA LEU A 53 -2.88 9.33 -9.42
C LEU A 53 -2.01 10.29 -10.24
N GLN A 54 -2.58 10.87 -11.30
CA GLN A 54 -1.85 11.81 -12.15
C GLN A 54 -1.40 13.05 -11.38
N SER A 55 -2.29 13.68 -10.61
CA SER A 55 -1.93 14.81 -9.75
C SER A 55 -0.92 14.44 -8.66
N ALA A 56 -1.02 13.23 -8.08
CA ALA A 56 -0.03 12.73 -7.13
C ALA A 56 1.35 12.55 -7.76
N TYR A 57 1.43 12.09 -9.02
CA TYR A 57 2.70 11.97 -9.74
C TYR A 57 3.29 13.35 -10.05
N ARG A 58 2.47 14.29 -10.56
CA ARG A 58 2.91 15.67 -10.81
C ARG A 58 3.45 16.34 -9.55
N ALA A 59 2.83 16.08 -8.39
CA ALA A 59 3.27 16.65 -7.11
C ALA A 59 4.53 15.97 -6.54
N ALA A 60 4.68 14.64 -6.69
CA ALA A 60 5.80 13.90 -6.12
C ALA A 60 7.03 13.83 -7.03
N GLY A 61 6.84 13.88 -8.35
CA GLY A 61 7.89 13.73 -9.36
C GLY A 61 8.59 12.37 -9.38
N THR A 62 8.04 11.37 -8.69
CA THR A 62 8.56 9.99 -8.59
C THR A 62 7.41 9.00 -8.43
N ILE A 63 7.60 7.76 -8.90
CA ILE A 63 6.59 6.70 -8.80
C ILE A 63 6.30 6.32 -7.33
N GLU A 64 7.33 6.24 -6.49
CA GLU A 64 7.15 5.90 -5.07
C GLU A 64 6.38 6.99 -4.31
N GLY A 65 6.74 8.26 -4.54
CA GLY A 65 6.03 9.39 -3.94
C GLY A 65 4.59 9.50 -4.44
N MET A 66 4.34 9.23 -5.73
CA MET A 66 2.98 9.14 -6.27
C MET A 66 2.15 8.10 -5.51
N LEU A 67 2.65 6.87 -5.38
CA LEU A 67 1.94 5.78 -4.70
C LEU A 67 1.66 6.13 -3.24
N LEU A 68 2.63 6.76 -2.56
CA LEU A 68 2.46 7.22 -1.19
C LEU A 68 1.35 8.27 -1.08
N LEU A 69 1.38 9.32 -1.92
CA LEU A 69 0.38 10.38 -1.91
C LEU A 69 -1.01 9.87 -2.30
N ALA A 70 -1.11 9.08 -3.37
CA ALA A 70 -2.36 8.48 -3.83
C ALA A 70 -2.97 7.56 -2.75
N SER A 71 -2.13 6.81 -2.01
CA SER A 71 -2.60 5.96 -0.92
C SER A 71 -3.18 6.71 0.28
N ARG A 72 -2.91 8.02 0.40
CA ARG A 72 -3.42 8.90 1.45
C ARG A 72 -4.61 9.73 0.98
N LYS A 73 -4.50 10.34 -0.20
CA LYS A 73 -5.47 11.32 -0.73
C LYS A 73 -6.66 10.68 -1.46
N CYS A 74 -6.50 9.47 -2.02
CA CYS A 74 -7.57 8.86 -2.80
C CYS A 74 -8.79 8.53 -1.93
N ARG A 75 -9.99 8.87 -2.43
CA ARG A 75 -11.27 8.63 -1.75
C ARG A 75 -11.62 7.14 -1.72
N GLN A 76 -11.27 6.40 -2.77
CA GLN A 76 -11.63 4.98 -2.91
C GLN A 76 -10.76 4.10 -2.01
N LYS A 77 -11.36 3.56 -0.93
CA LYS A 77 -10.64 2.75 0.08
C LYS A 77 -9.96 1.51 -0.52
N LYS A 78 -10.58 0.87 -1.52
CA LYS A 78 -10.01 -0.31 -2.21
C LYS A 78 -8.78 0.07 -3.05
N ALA A 79 -8.83 1.19 -3.79
CA ALA A 79 -7.68 1.72 -4.54
C ALA A 79 -6.50 2.06 -3.61
N ARG A 80 -6.76 2.68 -2.46
CA ARG A 80 -5.71 2.95 -1.46
C ARG A 80 -4.97 1.69 -1.02
N LYS A 81 -5.67 0.57 -0.84
CA LYS A 81 -5.04 -0.71 -0.47
C LYS A 81 -4.10 -1.19 -1.59
N ARG A 82 -4.52 -1.07 -2.85
CA ARG A 82 -3.70 -1.39 -4.03
C ARG A 82 -2.45 -0.53 -4.13
N PHE A 83 -2.57 0.78 -3.92
CA PHE A 83 -1.40 1.69 -3.94
C PHE A 83 -0.41 1.39 -2.81
N ARG A 84 -0.90 1.04 -1.60
CA ARG A 84 -0.03 0.59 -0.50
C ARG A 84 0.67 -0.73 -0.82
N ALA A 85 -0.01 -1.66 -1.47
CA ALA A 85 0.60 -2.92 -1.91
C ALA A 85 1.69 -2.67 -2.96
N ALA A 86 1.43 -1.82 -3.95
CA ALA A 86 2.41 -1.42 -4.95
C ALA A 86 3.64 -0.74 -4.32
N GLY A 87 3.44 0.21 -3.40
CA GLY A 87 4.55 0.82 -2.67
C GLY A 87 5.31 -0.18 -1.80
N SER A 88 4.60 -1.13 -1.17
CA SER A 88 5.23 -2.22 -0.41
C SER A 88 6.06 -3.15 -1.31
N TYR A 89 5.64 -3.38 -2.56
CA TYR A 89 6.40 -4.14 -3.53
C TYR A 89 7.71 -3.44 -3.89
N LEU A 90 7.66 -2.15 -4.23
CA LEU A 90 8.86 -1.37 -4.55
C LEU A 90 9.85 -1.30 -3.37
N LYS A 91 9.37 -1.25 -2.13
CA LYS A 91 10.22 -1.22 -0.94
C LYS A 91 10.83 -2.58 -0.57
N GLY A 92 10.03 -3.65 -0.65
CA GLY A 92 10.35 -4.95 -0.04
C GLY A 92 10.51 -6.12 -1.01
N SER A 93 10.26 -5.94 -2.31
CA SER A 93 10.54 -6.98 -3.32
C SER A 93 12.03 -6.99 -3.69
N ARG A 94 12.48 -8.14 -4.22
CA ARG A 94 13.83 -8.31 -4.76
C ARG A 94 14.02 -7.52 -6.07
N TYR A 95 13.00 -7.51 -6.94
CA TYR A 95 13.09 -6.93 -8.28
C TYR A 95 12.78 -5.43 -8.30
N ARG A 96 11.78 -5.01 -7.50
CA ARG A 96 11.37 -3.59 -7.37
C ARG A 96 11.07 -2.92 -8.72
N ASP A 97 10.56 -3.69 -9.66
CA ASP A 97 10.26 -3.22 -11.00
C ASP A 97 8.95 -2.41 -11.03
N TYR A 98 8.97 -1.31 -11.79
CA TYR A 98 7.84 -0.40 -11.86
C TYR A 98 6.66 -1.00 -12.62
N GLU A 99 6.91 -1.87 -13.60
CA GLU A 99 5.85 -2.51 -14.36
C GLU A 99 4.99 -3.41 -13.49
N THR A 100 5.59 -4.32 -12.70
CA THR A 100 4.82 -5.16 -11.77
C THR A 100 4.17 -4.32 -10.69
N ALA A 101 4.87 -3.33 -10.13
CA ALA A 101 4.28 -2.43 -9.14
C ALA A 101 3.00 -1.75 -9.65
N LEU A 102 3.04 -1.21 -10.88
CA LEU A 102 1.96 -0.44 -11.43
C LEU A 102 0.87 -1.31 -12.07
N TYR A 103 1.23 -2.25 -12.94
CA TYR A 103 0.27 -3.07 -13.67
C TYR A 103 -0.33 -4.20 -12.84
N LEU A 104 0.43 -4.85 -11.96
CA LEU A 104 -0.09 -5.95 -11.15
C LEU A 104 -0.74 -5.47 -9.86
N PHE A 105 -0.08 -4.55 -9.14
CA PHE A 105 -0.54 -4.16 -7.80
C PHE A 105 -1.38 -2.88 -7.80
N ALA A 106 -0.99 -1.85 -8.54
CA ALA A 106 -1.68 -0.56 -8.52
C ALA A 106 -2.85 -0.47 -9.52
N SER A 107 -2.88 -1.30 -10.56
CA SER A 107 -3.89 -1.23 -11.63
C SER A 107 -5.23 -1.81 -11.24
N ASP A 108 -6.26 -1.28 -11.88
CA ASP A 108 -7.61 -1.82 -11.90
C ASP A 108 -7.92 -2.61 -13.19
N GLY A 109 -6.93 -2.75 -14.08
CA GLY A 109 -7.07 -3.39 -15.38
C GLY A 109 -7.81 -2.53 -16.42
N SER A 110 -8.10 -1.26 -16.12
CA SER A 110 -8.71 -0.36 -17.11
C SER A 110 -7.72 0.10 -18.18
N PRO A 111 -8.20 0.34 -19.42
CA PRO A 111 -7.37 0.94 -20.46
C PRO A 111 -6.79 2.30 -20.05
N ASP A 112 -7.57 3.11 -19.31
CA ASP A 112 -7.15 4.45 -18.89
C ASP A 112 -6.02 4.40 -17.86
N CYS A 113 -6.11 3.49 -16.87
CA CYS A 113 -4.99 3.25 -15.96
C CYS A 113 -3.76 2.71 -16.68
N LYS A 114 -3.96 1.81 -17.65
CA LYS A 114 -2.84 1.26 -18.43
C LYS A 114 -2.10 2.38 -19.17
N LYS A 115 -2.84 3.26 -19.86
CA LYS A 115 -2.29 4.44 -20.55
C LYS A 115 -1.54 5.35 -19.58
N LEU A 116 -2.14 5.67 -18.43
CA LEU A 116 -1.52 6.53 -17.42
C LEU A 116 -0.21 5.94 -16.90
N PHE A 117 -0.19 4.64 -16.58
CA PHE A 117 1.02 4.00 -16.06
C PHE A 117 2.11 3.86 -17.11
N THR A 118 1.76 3.55 -18.37
CA THR A 118 2.73 3.57 -19.47
C THR A 118 3.36 4.96 -19.59
N TYR A 119 2.54 6.01 -19.57
CA TYR A 119 3.01 7.40 -19.63
C TYR A 119 3.96 7.73 -18.47
N ILE A 120 3.61 7.36 -17.24
CA ILE A 120 4.43 7.60 -16.05
C ILE A 120 5.76 6.85 -16.11
N ILE A 121 5.75 5.59 -16.57
CA ILE A 121 6.98 4.81 -16.74
C ILE A 121 7.89 5.45 -17.79
N GLU A 122 7.33 5.89 -18.92
CA GLU A 122 8.07 6.61 -19.96
C GLU A 122 8.75 7.88 -19.40
N LEU A 123 8.02 8.69 -18.62
CA LEU A 123 8.57 9.87 -17.97
C LEU A 123 9.70 9.52 -17.00
N GLU A 124 9.53 8.47 -16.19
CA GLU A 124 10.56 8.05 -15.24
C GLU A 124 11.83 7.55 -15.95
N VAL A 125 11.67 6.85 -17.09
CA VAL A 125 12.78 6.41 -17.93
C VAL A 125 13.47 7.60 -18.60
N GLN A 126 12.71 8.56 -19.13
CA GLN A 126 13.26 9.79 -19.72
C GLN A 126 14.06 10.57 -18.69
N LYS A 127 13.52 10.74 -17.48
CA LYS A 127 14.19 11.40 -16.37
C LYS A 127 15.49 10.69 -15.98
N LYS A 128 15.48 9.36 -15.87
CA LYS A 128 16.69 8.58 -15.54
C LYS A 128 17.75 8.63 -16.64
N ARG A 129 17.36 8.76 -17.90
CA ARG A 129 18.26 8.80 -19.06
C ARG A 129 18.65 10.22 -19.49
N GLY A 130 18.14 11.27 -18.86
CA GLY A 130 18.38 12.67 -19.24
C GLY A 130 17.79 13.04 -20.60
N LEU A 131 16.76 12.33 -21.06
CA LEU A 131 16.10 12.58 -22.34
C LEU A 131 15.13 13.78 -22.22
N PRO A 132 14.84 14.49 -23.34
CA PRO A 132 13.82 15.54 -23.34
C PRO A 132 12.49 14.95 -22.91
N MET A 133 11.89 15.53 -21.87
CA MET A 133 10.61 15.06 -21.34
C MET A 133 9.49 15.40 -22.32
N LYS A 134 8.61 14.44 -22.60
CA LYS A 134 7.36 14.71 -23.29
C LYS A 134 6.54 15.70 -22.45
N LYS A 135 6.15 16.83 -23.05
CA LYS A 135 5.24 17.79 -22.42
C LYS A 135 3.81 17.26 -22.57
N GLU A 136 3.04 17.36 -21.48
CA GLU A 136 1.60 17.03 -21.45
C GLU A 136 0.78 17.92 -22.36
#